data_AF-A0A3C1S0W9-F1
#
_entry.id   AF-A0A3C1S0W9-F1
#
_cell.length_a   1.000
_cell.length_b   1.000
_cell.length_c   1.000
_cell.angle_alpha   90.00
_cell.angle_beta   90.00
_cell.angle_gamma   90.00
#
_symmetry.space_group_name_H-M   'P 1'
#
loop_
_entity.id
_entity.type
_entity.pdbx_description
1 polymer ?
#
loop_
_entity_poly.entity_id
_entity_poly.type
_entity_poly.pdbx_seq_one_letter_code
_entity_poly.pdbx_strand_id
1 'polypeptide(L)'
;MKKTIFILCLFLSTLINAQYQFPDCYPQYKDGETYRQGDKVSLKGINYTAKWYTTAKPGDASWKNDGACGDGGLGSDYSGKQRIIGYLPTWIPDYDIKNKFNPEVVTNINVSFLMFKQNNKDYKSNDFASIAFDSFQLKKVDSVLTDCKVLAKAKAKNVKVSVALGGATDYAFLWLMTKYHNNDQKLEEIADLLVNFINSRKLDGIDLDLECWWADPSISGTTDQGGRVRGSKWGDRDEGPHKAAIGMTNLSKKLRKKMPNKLITAAVFGTSWYGNNYDGDVAEYLDWIGLMTYDFTGSWDKSPIGPHASLHKTPLNTYQNQSADNPIYSAQDALEYWLGIAPATWNHSGGFGVQKGKLVIGVPMYGYDFSQKKPSGGNGAKFVPYREIVSEFPNAATSYDQKDSKKLNGHISQKGKNIYFDTPKQAAEKIKYTKNFGHQGVIIWELTQDVDYNSSSSILKAINEAAGNTTPINQVPVITWQTPTDNQTIEQDILGAISLKVEATDLDGKITVFNFKEGNNTIKAIKKGNIYTASFTPNNFGEYTFIAKATDDKGSIAEKSIKIIIKKKEEPNSAPIITWQTPTDNLIIEQDVIEEITLKAAATDPDGEISSFNFKVEDSTIKAVKNGNEYTAIFT
;
A
#
# COMPACT_ATOMS: atom_id res chain seq x y z
N MET A 1 19.64 5.19 74.89
CA MET A 1 18.85 5.50 73.68
C MET A 1 19.79 6.05 72.61
N LYS A 2 20.18 5.22 71.63
CA LYS A 2 20.96 5.65 70.45
C LYS A 2 20.08 5.45 69.22
N LYS A 3 19.89 6.51 68.45
CA LYS A 3 19.16 6.51 67.17
C LYS A 3 20.02 5.82 66.11
N THR A 4 19.49 4.79 65.47
CA THR A 4 20.08 4.21 64.26
C THR A 4 19.22 4.65 63.07
N ILE A 5 19.80 5.46 62.20
CA ILE A 5 19.23 5.88 60.92
C ILE A 5 19.46 4.73 59.93
N PHE A 6 18.39 4.16 59.39
CA PHE A 6 18.45 3.21 58.28
C PHE A 6 18.44 4.01 56.97
N ILE A 7 19.58 4.07 56.28
CA ILE A 7 19.68 4.58 54.91
C ILE A 7 19.40 3.40 53.98
N LEU A 8 18.25 3.43 53.31
CA LEU A 8 17.90 2.49 52.25
C LEU A 8 18.46 3.02 50.93
N CYS A 9 19.64 2.56 50.53
CA CYS A 9 20.16 2.80 49.18
C CYS A 9 19.42 1.88 48.18
N LEU A 10 18.42 2.42 47.48
CA LEU A 10 17.87 1.85 46.26
C LEU A 10 18.90 2.07 45.12
N PHE A 11 19.71 1.05 44.84
CA PHE A 11 20.38 0.94 43.55
C PHE A 11 19.37 0.41 42.52
N LEU A 12 18.70 1.30 41.78
CA LEU A 12 18.13 0.93 40.48
C LEU A 12 19.30 0.80 39.50
N SER A 13 19.89 -0.39 39.40
CA SER A 13 20.77 -0.74 38.27
C SER A 13 19.89 -1.01 37.05
N THR A 14 19.67 -0.01 36.21
CA THR A 14 19.24 -0.27 34.83
C THR A 14 20.40 -0.95 34.10
N LEU A 15 20.41 -2.28 34.10
CA LEU A 15 21.30 -3.06 33.25
C LEU A 15 20.85 -2.85 31.81
N ILE A 16 21.47 -1.88 31.13
CA ILE A 16 21.43 -1.76 29.68
C ILE A 16 22.28 -2.92 29.16
N ASN A 17 21.64 -4.01 28.73
CA ASN A 17 22.36 -5.07 28.03
C ASN A 17 22.78 -4.52 26.67
N ALA A 18 24.08 -4.24 26.50
CA ALA A 18 24.61 -3.90 25.19
C ALA A 18 24.40 -5.09 24.23
N GLN A 19 23.90 -4.80 23.02
CA GLN A 19 23.62 -5.79 21.98
C GLN A 19 24.86 -6.59 21.59
N TYR A 20 26.00 -5.88 21.54
CA TYR A 20 27.30 -6.38 21.12
C TYR A 20 28.34 -5.98 22.18
N GLN A 21 29.31 -6.86 22.39
CA GLN A 21 30.43 -6.65 23.30
C GLN A 21 31.71 -6.65 22.48
N PHE A 22 32.52 -5.59 22.59
CA PHE A 22 33.76 -5.43 21.84
C PHE A 22 34.95 -5.27 22.80
N PRO A 23 36.15 -5.70 22.39
CA PRO A 23 37.37 -5.42 23.15
C PRO A 23 37.65 -3.93 23.25
N ASP A 24 38.55 -3.53 24.15
CA ASP A 24 39.00 -2.14 24.26
C ASP A 24 39.68 -1.66 22.97
N CYS A 25 39.52 -0.37 22.68
CA CYS A 25 40.22 0.26 21.57
C CYS A 25 41.70 0.46 21.87
N TYR A 26 42.53 0.21 20.85
CA TYR A 26 43.92 0.65 20.79
C TYR A 26 44.03 2.19 20.77
N PRO A 27 45.25 2.76 20.87
CA PRO A 27 45.46 4.19 20.68
C PRO A 27 44.90 4.69 19.34
N GLN A 28 44.34 5.91 19.30
CA GLN A 28 43.76 6.45 18.07
C GLN A 28 44.81 6.61 16.96
N TYR A 29 44.45 6.23 15.74
CA TYR A 29 45.23 6.51 14.55
C TYR A 29 45.39 8.02 14.37
N LYS A 30 46.62 8.43 14.06
CA LYS A 30 46.98 9.80 13.72
C LYS A 30 47.43 9.87 12.27
N ASP A 31 46.82 10.78 11.53
CA ASP A 31 47.12 11.03 10.12
C ASP A 31 48.53 11.61 9.95
N GLY A 32 49.26 11.14 8.94
CA GLY A 32 50.64 11.56 8.67
C GLY A 32 51.72 10.93 9.57
N GLU A 33 51.36 10.16 10.60
CA GLU A 33 52.35 9.38 11.38
C GLU A 33 52.83 8.14 10.60
N THR A 34 54.03 7.68 10.96
CA THR A 34 54.64 6.46 10.40
C THR A 34 54.47 5.30 11.36
N TYR A 35 53.95 4.18 10.86
CA TYR A 35 53.71 2.96 11.63
C TYR A 35 54.59 1.82 11.12
N ARG A 36 55.16 1.05 12.05
CA ARG A 36 55.98 -0.14 11.78
C ARG A 36 55.14 -1.41 11.87
N GLN A 37 55.68 -2.51 11.37
CA GLN A 37 55.05 -3.83 11.50
C GLN A 37 54.72 -4.13 12.97
N GLY A 38 53.46 -4.49 13.23
CA GLY A 38 52.95 -4.82 14.56
C GLY A 38 52.37 -3.65 15.34
N ASP A 39 52.54 -2.40 14.89
CA ASP A 39 51.94 -1.24 15.55
C ASP A 39 50.42 -1.32 15.51
N LYS A 40 49.78 -0.89 16.60
CA LYS A 40 48.34 -1.04 16.85
C LYS A 40 47.67 0.30 17.00
N VAL A 41 46.59 0.51 16.25
CA VAL A 41 45.78 1.74 16.30
C VAL A 41 44.29 1.45 16.18
N SER A 42 43.47 2.38 16.63
CA SER A 42 42.03 2.37 16.35
C SER A 42 41.63 3.53 15.45
N LEU A 43 40.68 3.28 14.56
CA LEU A 43 40.06 4.31 13.74
C LEU A 43 38.56 4.01 13.61
N LYS A 44 37.71 5.00 13.91
CA LYS A 44 36.24 4.88 13.83
C LYS A 44 35.69 3.62 14.55
N GLY A 45 36.22 3.30 15.73
CA GLY A 45 35.77 2.16 16.53
C GLY A 45 36.21 0.79 16.02
N ILE A 46 37.19 0.73 15.10
CA ILE A 46 37.81 -0.51 14.61
C ILE A 46 39.28 -0.53 15.02
N ASN A 47 39.75 -1.67 15.52
CA ASN A 47 41.14 -1.95 15.84
C ASN A 47 41.90 -2.44 14.60
N TYR A 48 43.14 -1.97 14.42
CA TYR A 48 44.02 -2.34 13.32
C TYR A 48 45.44 -2.63 13.82
N THR A 49 46.10 -3.58 13.15
CA THR A 49 47.53 -3.87 13.30
C THR A 49 48.24 -3.63 11.96
N ALA A 50 49.31 -2.83 11.94
CA ALA A 50 50.12 -2.61 10.75
C ALA A 50 50.85 -3.90 10.35
N LYS A 51 50.70 -4.34 9.10
CA LYS A 51 51.33 -5.56 8.59
C LYS A 51 52.81 -5.35 8.24
N TRP A 52 53.16 -4.13 7.84
CA TRP A 52 54.51 -3.67 7.51
C TRP A 52 54.57 -2.14 7.66
N TYR A 53 55.74 -1.56 7.37
CA TYR A 53 55.96 -0.11 7.39
C TYR A 53 54.94 0.64 6.52
N THR A 54 54.20 1.60 7.07
CA THR A 54 53.18 2.35 6.33
C THR A 54 52.93 3.74 6.91
N THR A 55 52.59 4.67 6.03
CA THR A 55 51.98 5.98 6.36
C THR A 55 50.54 6.06 5.87
N ALA A 56 50.04 5.01 5.23
CA ALA A 56 48.68 4.95 4.72
C ALA A 56 47.67 4.81 5.88
N LYS A 57 46.44 5.26 5.64
CA LYS A 57 45.35 5.18 6.60
C LYS A 57 44.86 3.73 6.81
N PRO A 58 44.43 3.33 8.02
CA PRO A 58 43.75 2.07 8.25
C PRO A 58 42.58 1.85 7.29
N GLY A 59 42.53 0.66 6.68
CA GLY A 59 41.69 0.33 5.51
C GLY A 59 42.50 0.07 4.23
N ASP A 60 43.75 0.54 4.17
CA ASP A 60 44.71 0.14 3.14
C ASP A 60 45.21 -1.30 3.34
N ALA A 61 45.72 -1.94 2.28
CA ALA A 61 46.26 -3.29 2.31
C ALA A 61 47.38 -3.51 3.35
N SER A 62 48.10 -2.42 3.71
CA SER A 62 49.12 -2.40 4.76
C SER A 62 48.60 -2.61 6.18
N TRP A 63 47.29 -2.57 6.40
CA TRP A 63 46.67 -2.80 7.69
C TRP A 63 45.93 -4.14 7.75
N LYS A 64 46.01 -4.81 8.89
CA LYS A 64 45.14 -5.92 9.28
C LYS A 64 44.03 -5.35 10.15
N ASN A 65 42.77 -5.56 9.76
CA ASN A 65 41.61 -5.25 10.59
C ASN A 65 41.50 -6.32 11.69
N ASP A 66 41.59 -5.92 12.96
CA ASP A 66 41.47 -6.81 14.13
C ASP A 66 40.03 -6.85 14.70
N GLY A 67 39.10 -6.11 14.10
CA GLY A 67 37.68 -6.08 14.47
C GLY A 67 37.26 -4.82 15.22
N ALA A 68 35.97 -4.72 15.49
CA ALA A 68 35.35 -3.63 16.25
C ALA A 68 35.87 -3.56 17.70
N CYS A 69 35.92 -2.35 18.27
CA CYS A 69 36.41 -2.06 19.61
C CYS A 69 35.56 -0.99 20.32
N GLY A 70 35.59 -0.96 21.66
CA GLY A 70 34.83 0.01 22.46
C GLY A 70 33.33 -0.15 22.27
N ASP A 71 32.65 0.87 21.73
CA ASP A 71 31.24 0.80 21.33
C ASP A 71 31.03 0.13 19.96
N GLY A 72 32.12 -0.31 19.32
CA GLY A 72 32.19 -0.91 18.00
C GLY A 72 32.12 0.09 16.85
N GLY A 73 32.26 1.38 17.12
CA GLY A 73 32.01 2.44 16.13
C GLY A 73 30.54 2.58 15.76
N LEU A 74 29.64 1.96 16.55
CA LEU A 74 28.21 1.91 16.24
C LEU A 74 27.52 3.27 16.46
N GLY A 75 28.16 4.21 17.17
CA GLY A 75 27.62 5.53 17.44
C GLY A 75 26.56 5.54 18.55
N SER A 76 25.99 6.71 18.82
CA SER A 76 24.98 6.89 19.86
C SER A 76 23.63 6.26 19.50
N ASP A 77 22.87 5.87 20.52
CA ASP A 77 21.46 5.51 20.35
C ASP A 77 20.68 6.66 19.72
N TYR A 78 19.69 6.32 18.88
CA TYR A 78 18.72 7.30 18.44
C TYR A 78 17.87 7.79 19.61
N SER A 79 17.93 9.09 19.89
CA SER A 79 17.23 9.71 21.03
C SER A 79 15.79 10.14 20.73
N GLY A 80 15.36 10.07 19.47
CA GLY A 80 14.03 10.50 19.05
C GLY A 80 12.94 9.45 19.30
N LYS A 81 11.69 9.83 19.03
CA LYS A 81 10.57 8.89 19.00
C LYS A 81 10.78 7.89 17.87
N GLN A 82 10.55 6.61 18.16
CA GLN A 82 10.63 5.55 17.14
C GLN A 82 9.74 5.89 15.94
N ARG A 83 10.34 5.79 14.75
CA ARG A 83 9.69 6.08 13.48
C ARG A 83 8.92 4.86 13.00
N ILE A 84 7.74 5.11 12.45
CA ILE A 84 6.93 4.13 11.74
C ILE A 84 6.77 4.70 10.33
N ILE A 85 7.55 4.19 9.39
CA ILE A 85 7.67 4.73 8.03
C ILE A 85 6.93 3.80 7.09
N GLY A 86 5.79 4.23 6.55
CA GLY A 86 4.98 3.39 5.67
C GLY A 86 5.04 3.78 4.21
N TYR A 87 5.16 2.79 3.33
CA TYR A 87 4.96 2.98 1.89
C TYR A 87 3.47 2.98 1.56
N LEU A 88 3.03 4.00 0.83
CA LEU A 88 1.70 4.10 0.26
C LEU A 88 1.79 4.06 -1.27
N PRO A 89 1.48 2.91 -1.89
CA PRO A 89 1.61 2.73 -3.33
C PRO A 89 0.57 3.50 -4.14
N THR A 90 0.92 3.86 -5.37
CA THR A 90 0.06 4.55 -6.32
C THR A 90 -0.77 3.63 -7.22
N TRP A 91 -0.75 2.31 -7.00
CA TRP A 91 -1.34 1.31 -7.90
C TRP A 91 -2.28 0.30 -7.23
N ILE A 92 -3.00 0.68 -6.18
CA ILE A 92 -3.94 -0.25 -5.51
C ILE A 92 -5.38 0.07 -5.91
N PRO A 93 -5.98 -0.67 -6.86
CA PRO A 93 -7.35 -0.42 -7.31
C PRO A 93 -8.41 -0.73 -6.24
N ASP A 94 -8.13 -1.71 -5.36
CA ASP A 94 -9.13 -2.25 -4.44
C ASP A 94 -9.11 -1.61 -3.03
N TYR A 95 -8.23 -0.63 -2.82
CA TYR A 95 -8.15 0.10 -1.55
C TYR A 95 -8.51 1.57 -1.76
N ASP A 96 -9.61 1.97 -1.13
CA ASP A 96 -10.10 3.35 -1.16
C ASP A 96 -9.22 4.25 -0.27
N ILE A 97 -8.05 4.64 -0.77
CA ILE A 97 -7.11 5.53 -0.07
C ILE A 97 -7.82 6.83 0.35
N LYS A 98 -8.69 7.35 -0.52
CA LYS A 98 -9.35 8.64 -0.29
C LYS A 98 -10.25 8.61 0.93
N ASN A 99 -10.98 7.52 1.17
CA ASN A 99 -11.97 7.46 2.25
C ASN A 99 -11.55 6.58 3.43
N LYS A 100 -10.65 5.61 3.24
CA LYS A 100 -10.28 4.62 4.28
C LYS A 100 -8.89 4.80 4.87
N PHE A 101 -8.00 5.56 4.22
CA PHE A 101 -6.65 5.77 4.77
C PHE A 101 -6.63 6.87 5.84
N ASN A 102 -6.16 6.50 7.03
CA ASN A 102 -5.91 7.38 8.17
C ASN A 102 -4.41 7.59 8.32
N PRO A 103 -3.83 8.76 8.01
CA PRO A 103 -2.38 8.94 8.03
C PRO A 103 -1.77 8.90 9.44
N GLU A 104 -2.52 9.20 10.50
CA GLU A 104 -2.03 9.21 11.89
C GLU A 104 -1.56 7.85 12.43
N VAL A 105 -1.77 6.78 11.67
CA VAL A 105 -1.27 5.42 11.98
C VAL A 105 0.24 5.27 11.74
N VAL A 106 0.91 6.27 11.17
CA VAL A 106 2.37 6.28 10.92
C VAL A 106 2.97 7.62 11.28
N THR A 107 4.30 7.67 11.49
CA THR A 107 5.02 8.94 11.67
C THR A 107 5.41 9.56 10.32
N ASN A 108 5.63 8.71 9.32
CA ASN A 108 6.14 9.07 8.01
C ASN A 108 5.43 8.26 6.92
N ILE A 109 5.09 8.91 5.81
CA ILE A 109 4.55 8.28 4.61
C ILE A 109 5.52 8.51 3.45
N ASN A 110 5.91 7.43 2.78
CA ASN A 110 6.59 7.47 1.49
C ASN A 110 5.56 7.10 0.41
N VAL A 111 5.17 8.06 -0.44
CA VAL A 111 4.27 7.78 -1.57
C VAL A 111 5.09 7.14 -2.69
N SER A 112 4.79 5.89 -3.04
CA SER A 112 5.54 5.10 -4.03
C SER A 112 4.79 4.94 -5.35
N PHE A 113 5.38 5.11 -6.53
CA PHE A 113 6.73 5.61 -6.80
C PHE A 113 6.66 6.77 -7.80
N LEU A 114 7.52 7.76 -7.56
CA LEU A 114 7.99 8.65 -8.60
C LEU A 114 9.10 7.93 -9.36
N MET A 115 9.14 8.05 -10.68
CA MET A 115 10.14 7.38 -11.51
C MET A 115 10.71 8.32 -12.56
N PHE A 116 11.96 8.09 -12.97
CA PHE A 116 12.52 8.76 -14.14
C PHE A 116 11.92 8.23 -15.44
N LYS A 117 11.94 9.06 -16.48
CA LYS A 117 11.45 8.71 -17.80
C LYS A 117 12.43 7.74 -18.47
N GLN A 118 11.96 6.53 -18.73
CA GLN A 118 12.60 5.57 -19.63
C GLN A 118 12.16 5.84 -21.08
N ASN A 119 13.11 6.00 -22.00
CA ASN A 119 12.85 6.37 -23.40
C ASN A 119 12.71 5.14 -24.31
N ASN A 120 13.43 4.05 -24.02
CA ASN A 120 13.44 2.83 -24.81
C ASN A 120 13.71 1.59 -23.93
N LYS A 121 13.82 0.40 -24.54
CA LYS A 121 14.05 -0.87 -23.84
C LYS A 121 15.46 -1.44 -24.06
N ASP A 122 16.44 -0.58 -24.34
CA ASP A 122 17.85 -0.94 -24.49
C ASP A 122 18.69 -0.19 -23.46
N TYR A 123 19.02 -0.86 -22.35
CA TYR A 123 19.80 -0.30 -21.24
C TYR A 123 21.19 0.18 -21.67
N LYS A 124 21.73 -0.35 -22.78
CA LYS A 124 23.03 0.06 -23.32
C LYS A 124 22.94 1.29 -24.21
N SER A 125 21.74 1.73 -24.58
CA SER A 125 21.53 2.94 -25.37
C SER A 125 21.99 4.18 -24.62
N ASN A 126 22.68 5.09 -25.32
CA ASN A 126 23.05 6.40 -24.79
C ASN A 126 21.85 7.29 -24.45
N ASP A 127 20.67 6.95 -24.96
CA ASP A 127 19.40 7.65 -24.73
C ASP A 127 18.39 6.79 -23.96
N PHE A 128 18.84 5.82 -23.15
CA PHE A 128 17.94 4.94 -22.40
C PHE A 128 16.95 5.69 -21.49
N ALA A 129 17.41 6.76 -20.82
CA ALA A 129 16.60 7.53 -19.89
C ALA A 129 16.86 9.04 -19.96
N SER A 130 15.86 9.82 -19.55
CA SER A 130 15.91 11.29 -19.51
C SER A 130 15.93 11.82 -18.08
N ILE A 131 16.55 12.98 -17.86
CA ILE A 131 16.41 13.78 -16.62
C ILE A 131 15.04 14.47 -16.63
N ALA A 132 13.99 13.67 -16.52
CA ALA A 132 12.59 14.05 -16.46
C ALA A 132 11.82 12.92 -15.78
N PHE A 133 10.67 13.22 -15.19
CA PHE A 133 9.81 12.19 -14.62
C PHE A 133 9.02 11.46 -15.70
N ASP A 134 8.74 10.19 -15.48
CA ASP A 134 7.70 9.50 -16.23
C ASP A 134 6.35 10.18 -15.96
N SER A 135 5.66 10.58 -17.03
CA SER A 135 4.44 11.39 -16.93
C SER A 135 3.25 10.63 -16.33
N PHE A 136 3.21 9.30 -16.48
CA PHE A 136 2.15 8.47 -15.94
C PHE A 136 2.35 8.27 -14.43
N GLN A 137 3.58 7.96 -14.02
CA GLN A 137 3.92 7.83 -12.60
C GLN A 137 3.79 9.16 -11.86
N LEU A 138 4.19 10.26 -12.49
CA LEU A 138 4.00 11.60 -11.94
C LEU A 138 2.51 11.89 -11.63
N LYS A 139 1.61 11.63 -12.58
CA LYS A 139 0.16 11.81 -12.37
C LYS A 139 -0.39 10.92 -11.26
N LYS A 140 0.11 9.69 -11.16
CA LYS A 140 -0.28 8.74 -10.12
C LYS A 140 0.14 9.21 -8.72
N VAL A 141 1.37 9.68 -8.57
CA VAL A 141 1.86 10.29 -7.33
C VAL A 141 1.02 11.52 -6.97
N ASP A 142 0.76 12.40 -7.94
CA ASP A 142 -0.08 13.58 -7.72
C ASP A 142 -1.50 13.18 -7.28
N SER A 143 -2.10 12.18 -7.91
CA SER A 143 -3.45 11.73 -7.54
C SER A 143 -3.52 11.23 -6.09
N VAL A 144 -2.53 10.45 -5.64
CA VAL A 144 -2.47 10.03 -4.21
C VAL A 144 -2.29 11.24 -3.29
N LEU A 145 -1.37 12.16 -3.62
CA LEU A 145 -1.08 13.32 -2.79
C LEU A 145 -2.28 14.29 -2.69
N THR A 146 -2.92 14.61 -3.82
CA THR A 146 -3.92 15.69 -3.93
C THR A 146 -5.35 15.17 -4.04
N ASP A 147 -5.63 14.24 -4.95
CA ASP A 147 -7.00 13.80 -5.25
C ASP A 147 -7.55 12.90 -4.12
N CYS A 148 -6.70 12.00 -3.63
CA CYS A 148 -6.95 11.20 -2.42
C CYS A 148 -6.69 11.99 -1.12
N LYS A 149 -6.20 13.23 -1.23
CA LYS A 149 -5.96 14.18 -0.13
C LYS A 149 -4.97 13.69 0.94
N VAL A 150 -4.10 12.73 0.63
CA VAL A 150 -3.15 12.16 1.59
C VAL A 150 -2.28 13.25 2.20
N LEU A 151 -1.75 14.18 1.40
CA LEU A 151 -0.88 15.24 1.89
C LEU A 151 -1.60 16.17 2.87
N ALA A 152 -2.85 16.54 2.57
CA ALA A 152 -3.64 17.43 3.42
C ALA A 152 -4.00 16.75 4.75
N LYS A 153 -4.47 15.49 4.70
CA LYS A 153 -4.80 14.72 5.90
C LYS A 153 -3.56 14.49 6.78
N ALA A 154 -2.42 14.13 6.19
CA ALA A 154 -1.19 13.87 6.92
C ALA A 154 -0.68 15.13 7.64
N LYS A 155 -0.70 16.28 6.96
CA LYS A 155 -0.33 17.57 7.58
C LYS A 155 -1.23 17.94 8.75
N ALA A 156 -2.53 17.71 8.64
CA ALA A 156 -3.48 17.95 9.73
C ALA A 156 -3.20 17.09 10.97
N LYS A 157 -2.49 15.96 10.81
CA LYS A 157 -2.12 15.02 11.86
C LYS A 157 -0.63 15.06 12.23
N ASN A 158 0.11 16.05 11.72
CA ASN A 158 1.57 16.19 11.90
C ASN A 158 2.38 14.95 11.45
N VAL A 159 1.89 14.25 10.42
CA VAL A 159 2.56 13.13 9.78
C VAL A 159 3.39 13.66 8.62
N LYS A 160 4.64 13.21 8.53
CA LYS A 160 5.58 13.66 7.49
C LYS A 160 5.32 12.92 6.18
N VAL A 161 5.33 13.64 5.06
CA VAL A 161 5.10 13.05 3.73
C VAL A 161 6.30 13.28 2.83
N SER A 162 6.91 12.18 2.39
CA SER A 162 7.93 12.13 1.36
C SER A 162 7.40 11.41 0.11
N VAL A 163 8.10 11.57 -1.00
CA VAL A 163 7.92 10.74 -2.19
C VAL A 163 9.05 9.71 -2.25
N ALA A 164 8.76 8.47 -2.62
CA ALA A 164 9.79 7.49 -2.94
C ALA A 164 10.12 7.55 -4.43
N LEU A 165 11.39 7.79 -4.75
CA LEU A 165 11.93 7.80 -6.10
C LEU A 165 12.57 6.44 -6.40
N GLY A 166 12.08 5.76 -7.43
CA GLY A 166 12.65 4.52 -7.92
C GLY A 166 11.75 3.31 -7.72
N GLY A 167 12.21 2.39 -6.88
CA GLY A 167 11.61 1.09 -6.63
C GLY A 167 12.08 0.01 -7.62
N ALA A 168 11.60 -1.21 -7.40
CA ALA A 168 11.89 -2.43 -8.16
C ALA A 168 11.79 -2.36 -9.71
N THR A 169 11.24 -1.31 -10.31
CA THR A 169 11.05 -1.19 -11.77
C THR A 169 11.70 0.05 -12.40
N ASP A 170 12.34 0.93 -11.63
CA ASP A 170 12.96 2.16 -12.17
C ASP A 170 14.41 1.96 -12.63
N TYR A 171 14.58 1.23 -13.73
CA TYR A 171 15.89 1.09 -14.37
C TYR A 171 16.45 2.43 -14.86
N ALA A 172 15.59 3.44 -15.10
CA ALA A 172 16.03 4.77 -15.50
C ALA A 172 16.78 5.47 -14.37
N PHE A 173 16.35 5.30 -13.10
CA PHE A 173 17.11 5.80 -11.95
C PHE A 173 18.50 5.16 -11.87
N LEU A 174 18.58 3.84 -11.95
CA LEU A 174 19.86 3.11 -11.96
C LEU A 174 20.78 3.58 -13.10
N TRP A 175 20.23 3.73 -14.30
CA TRP A 175 21.00 4.15 -15.46
C TRP A 175 21.52 5.58 -15.34
N LEU A 176 20.68 6.53 -14.92
CA LEU A 176 21.08 7.93 -14.76
C LEU A 176 22.18 8.07 -13.70
N MET A 177 22.03 7.38 -12.58
CA MET A 177 23.06 7.38 -11.54
C MET A 177 24.35 6.70 -12.02
N THR A 178 24.26 5.63 -12.81
CA THR A 178 25.44 4.98 -13.40
C THR A 178 26.15 5.91 -14.39
N LYS A 179 25.40 6.52 -15.31
CA LYS A 179 25.93 7.36 -16.38
C LYS A 179 26.56 8.65 -15.85
N TYR A 180 25.93 9.28 -14.86
CA TYR A 180 26.33 10.59 -14.35
C TYR A 180 26.98 10.57 -12.97
N HIS A 181 27.38 9.40 -12.45
CA HIS A 181 27.97 9.27 -11.11
C HIS A 181 29.10 10.26 -10.80
N ASN A 182 29.89 10.65 -11.81
CA ASN A 182 31.00 11.60 -11.72
C ASN A 182 30.77 12.89 -12.52
N ASN A 183 29.56 13.15 -12.99
CA ASN A 183 29.21 14.36 -13.73
C ASN A 183 28.47 15.35 -12.81
N ASP A 184 29.21 16.29 -12.25
CA ASP A 184 28.70 17.23 -11.24
C ASP A 184 27.53 18.09 -11.77
N GLN A 185 27.63 18.58 -13.01
CA GLN A 185 26.60 19.39 -13.64
C GLN A 185 25.30 18.60 -13.84
N LYS A 186 25.39 17.36 -14.33
CA LYS A 186 24.19 16.53 -14.56
C LYS A 186 23.53 16.09 -13.26
N LEU A 187 24.31 15.80 -12.23
CA LEU A 187 23.75 15.54 -10.90
C LEU A 187 23.14 16.81 -10.27
N GLU A 188 23.64 18.00 -10.60
CA GLU A 188 23.01 19.27 -10.21
C GLU A 188 21.64 19.45 -10.88
N GLU A 189 21.54 19.20 -12.19
CA GLU A 189 20.27 19.22 -12.93
C GLU A 189 19.24 18.24 -12.35
N ILE A 190 19.67 17.02 -12.01
CA ILE A 190 18.82 16.01 -11.35
C ILE A 190 18.38 16.50 -9.96
N ALA A 191 19.31 17.04 -9.16
CA ALA A 191 18.99 17.57 -7.85
C ALA A 191 17.97 18.73 -7.93
N ASP A 192 18.12 19.63 -8.89
CA ASP A 192 17.18 20.74 -9.12
C ASP A 192 15.79 20.24 -9.50
N LEU A 193 15.70 19.24 -10.37
CA LEU A 193 14.43 18.61 -10.74
C LEU A 193 13.70 18.05 -9.50
N LEU A 194 14.41 17.31 -8.66
CA LEU A 194 13.85 16.71 -7.44
C LEU A 194 13.47 17.77 -6.39
N VAL A 195 14.33 18.77 -6.16
CA VAL A 195 14.05 19.88 -5.22
C VAL A 195 12.83 20.68 -5.68
N ASN A 196 12.70 20.96 -6.98
CA ASN A 196 11.54 21.65 -7.54
C ASN A 196 10.24 20.83 -7.36
N PHE A 197 10.30 19.52 -7.57
CA PHE A 197 9.17 18.62 -7.29
C PHE A 197 8.74 18.68 -5.81
N ILE A 198 9.69 18.57 -4.88
CA ILE A 198 9.45 18.58 -3.43
C ILE A 198 8.88 19.93 -2.98
N ASN A 199 9.47 21.03 -3.43
CA ASN A 199 9.07 22.38 -3.03
C ASN A 199 7.70 22.77 -3.60
N SER A 200 7.45 22.50 -4.88
CA SER A 200 6.15 22.81 -5.51
C SER A 200 4.97 22.14 -4.81
N ARG A 201 5.17 20.92 -4.29
CA ARG A 201 4.16 20.14 -3.54
C ARG A 201 4.22 20.35 -2.03
N LYS A 202 5.19 21.12 -1.54
CA LYS A 202 5.42 21.34 -0.10
C LYS A 202 5.57 20.00 0.66
N LEU A 203 6.28 19.04 0.09
CA LEU A 203 6.58 17.76 0.74
C LEU A 203 7.63 17.95 1.84
N ASP A 204 7.68 17.02 2.79
CA ASP A 204 8.65 17.00 3.88
C ASP A 204 10.01 16.43 3.41
N GLY A 205 10.03 15.64 2.33
CA GLY A 205 11.29 15.15 1.77
C GLY A 205 11.14 14.16 0.62
N ILE A 206 12.20 13.37 0.44
CA ILE A 206 12.34 12.35 -0.60
C ILE A 206 13.04 11.10 -0.02
N ASP A 207 12.59 9.95 -0.50
CA ASP A 207 13.21 8.65 -0.26
C ASP A 207 13.80 8.12 -1.58
N LEU A 208 15.07 7.70 -1.55
CA LEU A 208 15.80 7.19 -2.70
C LEU A 208 15.81 5.66 -2.66
N ASP A 209 15.02 5.03 -3.53
CA ASP A 209 14.80 3.59 -3.54
C ASP A 209 15.44 2.97 -4.79
N LEU A 210 16.78 2.86 -4.77
CA LEU A 210 17.56 2.39 -5.90
C LEU A 210 17.65 0.87 -5.88
N GLU A 211 16.67 0.17 -6.46
CA GLU A 211 16.56 -1.28 -6.29
C GLU A 211 17.02 -2.15 -7.46
N CYS A 212 16.96 -1.68 -8.71
CA CYS A 212 16.99 -2.50 -9.94
C CYS A 212 18.32 -3.23 -10.27
N TRP A 213 18.91 -3.93 -9.31
CA TRP A 213 20.17 -4.68 -9.41
C TRP A 213 20.01 -6.05 -10.08
N TRP A 214 18.83 -6.40 -10.61
CA TRP A 214 18.56 -7.65 -11.33
C TRP A 214 18.29 -7.41 -12.81
N ALA A 215 18.26 -8.50 -13.59
CA ALA A 215 17.85 -8.45 -14.99
C ALA A 215 16.32 -8.35 -15.13
N ASP A 216 15.87 -7.47 -16.02
CA ASP A 216 14.49 -7.44 -16.51
C ASP A 216 14.48 -7.97 -17.95
N PRO A 217 13.86 -9.13 -18.23
CA PRO A 217 13.78 -9.69 -19.57
C PRO A 217 13.13 -8.78 -20.62
N SER A 218 12.34 -7.79 -20.17
CA SER A 218 11.71 -6.80 -21.05
C SER A 218 12.61 -5.62 -21.42
N ILE A 219 13.78 -5.49 -20.78
CA ILE A 219 14.77 -4.43 -21.04
C ILE A 219 16.11 -5.07 -21.39
N SER A 220 16.45 -5.01 -22.68
CA SER A 220 17.71 -5.54 -23.20
C SER A 220 18.91 -4.88 -22.51
N GLY A 221 19.92 -5.69 -22.20
CA GLY A 221 21.18 -5.21 -21.62
C GLY A 221 21.18 -5.02 -20.10
N THR A 222 20.05 -5.23 -19.42
CA THR A 222 20.04 -5.36 -17.95
C THR A 222 20.66 -6.70 -17.53
N THR A 223 21.27 -6.74 -16.34
CA THR A 223 21.98 -7.92 -15.83
C THR A 223 21.82 -8.03 -14.33
N ASP A 224 21.88 -9.26 -13.81
CA ASP A 224 21.91 -9.48 -12.36
C ASP A 224 23.26 -9.10 -11.76
N GLN A 225 23.21 -8.27 -10.72
CA GLN A 225 24.34 -7.75 -9.94
C GLN A 225 24.32 -8.29 -8.50
N GLY A 226 23.55 -9.37 -8.29
CA GLY A 226 23.50 -10.11 -7.04
C GLY A 226 24.80 -10.88 -6.79
N GLY A 227 25.21 -10.95 -5.53
CA GLY A 227 26.42 -11.67 -5.13
C GLY A 227 27.72 -10.97 -5.58
N ARG A 228 27.66 -9.72 -6.05
CA ARG A 228 28.84 -8.98 -6.49
C ARG A 228 29.90 -8.94 -5.38
N VAL A 229 31.10 -9.41 -5.70
CA VAL A 229 32.32 -9.11 -4.96
C VAL A 229 32.77 -7.68 -5.30
N ARG A 230 33.27 -6.94 -4.32
CA ARG A 230 33.87 -5.62 -4.60
C ARG A 230 35.31 -5.79 -5.09
N GLY A 231 35.48 -6.39 -6.26
CA GLY A 231 36.76 -6.77 -6.84
C GLY A 231 36.52 -7.76 -7.97
N SER A 232 37.58 -8.30 -8.58
CA SER A 232 37.41 -9.30 -9.62
C SER A 232 37.08 -10.70 -9.06
N LYS A 233 37.54 -11.00 -7.84
CA LYS A 233 37.24 -12.22 -7.06
C LYS A 233 37.38 -11.96 -5.56
N TRP A 234 36.94 -12.93 -4.75
CA TRP A 234 37.11 -12.88 -3.29
C TRP A 234 38.59 -12.72 -2.90
N GLY A 235 38.85 -11.85 -1.92
CA GLY A 235 40.19 -11.56 -1.42
C GLY A 235 41.00 -10.56 -2.27
N ASP A 236 40.48 -10.13 -3.42
CA ASP A 236 41.05 -9.01 -4.15
C ASP A 236 40.89 -7.69 -3.40
N ARG A 237 41.58 -6.66 -3.90
CA ARG A 237 41.41 -5.28 -3.45
C ARG A 237 39.94 -4.86 -3.63
N ASP A 238 39.39 -4.23 -2.59
CA ASP A 238 38.07 -3.61 -2.64
C ASP A 238 38.01 -2.54 -3.76
N GLU A 239 37.26 -2.81 -4.83
CA GLU A 239 37.01 -1.87 -5.96
C GLU A 239 35.88 -0.87 -5.66
N GLY A 240 35.25 -0.98 -4.50
CA GLY A 240 34.23 -0.08 -4.03
C GLY A 240 32.81 -0.41 -4.50
N PRO A 241 31.87 0.51 -4.26
CA PRO A 241 30.47 0.36 -4.64
C PRO A 241 30.25 0.42 -6.15
N HIS A 242 29.06 0.02 -6.60
CA HIS A 242 28.68 0.18 -8.01
C HIS A 242 28.59 1.68 -8.37
N LYS A 243 28.90 2.04 -9.62
CA LYS A 243 28.88 3.45 -10.08
C LYS A 243 27.54 4.14 -9.79
N ALA A 244 26.42 3.45 -9.98
CA ALA A 244 25.11 3.98 -9.63
C ALA A 244 25.00 4.40 -8.15
N ALA A 245 25.56 3.62 -7.24
CA ALA A 245 25.52 3.95 -5.83
C ALA A 245 26.42 5.16 -5.49
N ILE A 246 27.58 5.29 -6.15
CA ILE A 246 28.40 6.51 -6.08
C ILE A 246 27.58 7.72 -6.58
N GLY A 247 26.85 7.56 -7.69
CA GLY A 247 25.95 8.59 -8.21
C GLY A 247 24.85 8.96 -7.21
N MET A 248 24.27 7.98 -6.53
CA MET A 248 23.29 8.19 -5.47
C MET A 248 23.88 8.95 -4.27
N THR A 249 25.11 8.64 -3.83
CA THR A 249 25.82 9.40 -2.78
C THR A 249 26.04 10.85 -3.20
N ASN A 250 26.56 11.06 -4.40
CA ASN A 250 26.83 12.41 -4.92
C ASN A 250 25.54 13.22 -5.12
N LEU A 251 24.47 12.58 -5.58
CA LEU A 251 23.14 13.20 -5.63
C LEU A 251 22.64 13.55 -4.22
N SER A 252 22.75 12.63 -3.25
CA SER A 252 22.32 12.85 -1.86
C SER A 252 23.05 14.02 -1.21
N LYS A 253 24.35 14.18 -1.49
CA LYS A 253 25.14 15.33 -1.06
C LYS A 253 24.60 16.65 -1.60
N LYS A 254 24.27 16.71 -2.90
CA LYS A 254 23.67 17.90 -3.54
C LYS A 254 22.29 18.20 -2.97
N LEU A 255 21.46 17.18 -2.82
CA LEU A 255 20.15 17.28 -2.19
C LEU A 255 20.26 17.84 -0.76
N ARG A 256 21.16 17.30 0.07
CA ARG A 256 21.37 17.79 1.45
C ARG A 256 21.80 19.25 1.48
N LYS A 257 22.67 19.67 0.56
CA LYS A 257 23.08 21.08 0.44
C LYS A 257 21.91 21.99 0.03
N LYS A 258 21.07 21.56 -0.91
CA LYS A 258 19.96 22.38 -1.44
C LYS A 258 18.74 22.45 -0.52
N MET A 259 18.48 21.40 0.26
CA MET A 259 17.33 21.31 1.15
C MET A 259 17.70 20.79 2.54
N PRO A 260 18.53 21.53 3.30
CA PRO A 260 19.11 21.06 4.56
C PRO A 260 18.07 20.68 5.63
N ASN A 261 16.89 21.30 5.58
CA ASN A 261 15.79 21.10 6.53
C ASN A 261 14.72 20.11 6.05
N LYS A 262 14.94 19.42 4.92
CA LYS A 262 14.05 18.38 4.38
C LYS A 262 14.59 17.00 4.71
N LEU A 263 13.68 16.03 4.71
CA LEU A 263 14.04 14.63 4.84
C LEU A 263 14.68 14.13 3.54
N ILE A 264 15.82 13.44 3.68
CA ILE A 264 16.46 12.71 2.59
C ILE A 264 16.75 11.32 3.13
N THR A 265 16.14 10.31 2.56
CA THR A 265 16.17 8.95 3.08
C THR A 265 16.42 7.97 1.95
N ALA A 266 16.67 6.71 2.27
CA ALA A 266 16.78 5.67 1.26
C ALA A 266 16.28 4.34 1.80
N ALA A 267 15.61 3.56 0.95
CA ALA A 267 15.44 2.12 1.15
C ALA A 267 16.54 1.38 0.39
N VAL A 268 17.12 0.36 1.05
CA VAL A 268 18.28 -0.39 0.53
C VAL A 268 18.19 -1.86 0.87
N PHE A 269 18.83 -2.69 0.06
CA PHE A 269 18.98 -4.12 0.36
C PHE A 269 19.73 -4.34 1.68
N GLY A 270 19.13 -5.11 2.57
CA GLY A 270 19.64 -5.32 3.92
C GLY A 270 20.92 -6.16 3.98
N THR A 271 21.17 -7.05 3.03
CA THR A 271 22.25 -8.05 3.11
C THR A 271 23.23 -7.93 1.94
N SER A 272 24.39 -8.58 2.07
CA SER A 272 25.50 -8.45 1.12
C SER A 272 25.17 -8.84 -0.33
N TRP A 273 24.14 -9.68 -0.57
CA TRP A 273 23.80 -10.14 -1.91
C TRP A 273 23.60 -9.00 -2.90
N TYR A 274 22.69 -8.06 -2.61
CA TYR A 274 22.55 -6.81 -3.36
C TYR A 274 23.11 -5.60 -2.61
N GLY A 275 23.24 -5.69 -1.28
CA GLY A 275 23.82 -4.65 -0.43
C GLY A 275 25.21 -4.21 -0.86
N ASN A 276 26.02 -5.14 -1.38
CA ASN A 276 27.37 -4.85 -1.87
C ASN A 276 27.42 -3.84 -3.02
N ASN A 277 26.31 -3.58 -3.71
CA ASN A 277 26.22 -2.56 -4.76
C ASN A 277 26.23 -1.13 -4.19
N TYR A 278 25.74 -0.91 -2.97
CA TYR A 278 25.56 0.43 -2.39
C TYR A 278 26.81 1.06 -1.84
N ASP A 279 26.87 2.38 -1.79
CA ASP A 279 27.92 3.14 -1.14
C ASP A 279 27.50 3.50 0.29
N GLY A 280 28.25 3.03 1.30
CA GLY A 280 27.94 3.28 2.71
C GLY A 280 28.04 4.75 3.11
N ASP A 281 28.85 5.54 2.38
CA ASP A 281 29.05 6.97 2.64
C ASP A 281 27.77 7.79 2.38
N VAL A 282 26.79 7.23 1.66
CA VAL A 282 25.48 7.86 1.49
C VAL A 282 24.82 8.20 2.83
N ALA A 283 25.06 7.42 3.88
CA ALA A 283 24.49 7.60 5.21
C ALA A 283 24.79 8.97 5.85
N GLU A 284 25.89 9.62 5.46
CA GLU A 284 26.26 10.96 5.94
C GLU A 284 25.24 12.03 5.52
N TYR A 285 24.57 11.83 4.38
CA TYR A 285 23.65 12.80 3.78
C TYR A 285 22.17 12.49 4.05
N LEU A 286 21.88 11.28 4.53
CA LEU A 286 20.52 10.80 4.79
C LEU A 286 20.12 10.99 6.25
N ASP A 287 18.83 11.21 6.51
CA ASP A 287 18.26 11.24 7.86
C ASP A 287 18.17 9.83 8.46
N TRP A 288 17.84 8.83 7.62
CA TRP A 288 17.90 7.41 7.93
C TRP A 288 18.05 6.57 6.67
N ILE A 289 18.44 5.30 6.87
CA ILE A 289 18.46 4.24 5.88
C ILE A 289 17.49 3.15 6.32
N GLY A 290 16.54 2.83 5.45
CA GLY A 290 15.62 1.72 5.58
C GLY A 290 16.17 0.44 5.02
N LEU A 291 16.50 -0.50 5.91
CA LEU A 291 16.91 -1.84 5.51
C LEU A 291 15.67 -2.64 5.14
N MET A 292 15.59 -3.07 3.88
CA MET A 292 14.54 -3.96 3.39
C MET A 292 14.77 -5.37 3.95
N THR A 293 14.44 -5.58 5.23
CA THR A 293 14.63 -6.85 5.94
C THR A 293 13.41 -7.76 5.78
N TYR A 294 13.01 -7.93 4.53
CA TYR A 294 11.96 -8.81 4.02
C TYR A 294 12.42 -9.37 2.66
N ASP A 295 11.64 -10.26 2.05
CA ASP A 295 12.00 -10.95 0.81
C ASP A 295 13.29 -11.80 0.90
N PHE A 296 13.69 -12.21 2.10
CA PHE A 296 14.82 -13.13 2.29
C PHE A 296 14.54 -14.55 1.81
N THR A 297 13.29 -14.85 1.49
CA THR A 297 12.85 -16.06 0.79
C THR A 297 11.60 -15.74 -0.02
N GLY A 298 11.31 -16.54 -1.04
CA GLY A 298 10.04 -16.57 -1.77
C GLY A 298 10.07 -15.85 -3.11
N SER A 299 10.90 -14.84 -3.29
CA SER A 299 10.90 -14.02 -4.53
C SER A 299 11.62 -14.67 -5.74
N TRP A 300 12.29 -15.82 -5.56
CA TRP A 300 12.95 -16.58 -6.63
C TRP A 300 12.76 -18.10 -6.50
N ASP A 301 12.90 -18.82 -7.60
CA ASP A 301 12.55 -20.24 -7.74
C ASP A 301 13.41 -21.18 -6.88
N LYS A 302 14.69 -20.84 -6.68
CA LYS A 302 15.62 -21.62 -5.85
C LYS A 302 15.59 -21.19 -4.38
N SER A 303 14.64 -20.37 -3.98
CA SER A 303 14.54 -19.88 -2.61
C SER A 303 14.43 -21.04 -1.61
N PRO A 304 15.04 -20.91 -0.42
CA PRO A 304 14.62 -21.69 0.74
C PRO A 304 13.12 -21.55 1.00
N ILE A 305 12.50 -22.58 1.57
CA ILE A 305 11.08 -22.56 1.97
C ILE A 305 11.02 -22.26 3.47
N GLY A 306 10.81 -20.99 3.83
CA GLY A 306 10.87 -20.54 5.21
C GLY A 306 10.41 -19.09 5.40
N PRO A 307 10.70 -18.50 6.57
CA PRO A 307 10.35 -17.11 6.87
C PRO A 307 11.14 -16.15 5.98
N HIS A 308 10.45 -15.12 5.48
CA HIS A 308 11.05 -14.14 4.59
C HIS A 308 11.51 -12.85 5.29
N ALA A 309 11.17 -12.68 6.57
CA ALA A 309 11.40 -11.43 7.31
C ALA A 309 11.69 -11.64 8.82
N SER A 310 12.37 -12.73 9.17
CA SER A 310 12.75 -13.03 10.56
C SER A 310 13.47 -11.85 11.24
N LEU A 311 13.12 -11.56 12.50
CA LEU A 311 13.89 -10.59 13.32
C LEU A 311 15.27 -11.15 13.68
N HIS A 312 15.32 -12.40 14.15
CA HIS A 312 16.53 -13.05 14.64
C HIS A 312 17.11 -14.02 13.61
N LYS A 313 18.42 -14.27 13.73
CA LYS A 313 19.15 -15.19 12.86
C LYS A 313 18.51 -16.57 12.80
N THR A 314 18.47 -17.11 11.59
CA THR A 314 17.89 -18.43 11.32
C THR A 314 19.00 -19.47 11.24
N PRO A 315 19.04 -20.50 12.11
CA PRO A 315 20.07 -21.54 12.02
C PRO A 315 20.04 -22.26 10.67
N LEU A 316 21.20 -22.62 10.15
CA LEU A 316 21.30 -23.41 8.92
C LEU A 316 20.61 -24.78 9.06
N ASN A 317 20.13 -25.33 7.95
CA ASN A 317 19.44 -26.62 7.87
C ASN A 317 18.12 -26.70 8.67
N THR A 318 17.54 -25.56 9.06
CA THR A 318 16.20 -25.51 9.70
C THR A 318 15.09 -25.66 8.66
N TYR A 319 15.31 -25.09 7.47
CA TYR A 319 14.33 -25.01 6.40
C TYR A 319 14.79 -25.76 5.15
N GLN A 320 13.82 -26.19 4.35
CA GLN A 320 14.09 -26.87 3.09
C GLN A 320 14.83 -25.93 2.14
N ASN A 321 15.84 -26.47 1.43
CA ASN A 321 16.72 -25.76 0.50
C ASN A 321 17.60 -24.64 1.13
N GLN A 322 17.61 -24.52 2.46
CA GLN A 322 18.52 -23.64 3.18
C GLN A 322 19.91 -24.27 3.25
N SER A 323 20.95 -23.53 2.87
CA SER A 323 22.35 -23.96 2.97
C SER A 323 23.26 -22.76 3.30
N ALA A 324 24.56 -23.00 3.43
CA ALA A 324 25.52 -21.90 3.59
C ALA A 324 25.57 -20.97 2.36
N ASP A 325 25.34 -21.51 1.16
CA ASP A 325 25.32 -20.76 -0.10
C ASP A 325 23.96 -20.12 -0.41
N ASN A 326 22.91 -20.59 0.26
CA ASN A 326 21.54 -20.10 0.11
C ASN A 326 20.89 -19.96 1.51
N PRO A 327 21.42 -19.06 2.37
CA PRO A 327 20.94 -18.92 3.73
C PRO A 327 19.60 -18.16 3.76
N ILE A 328 18.85 -18.33 4.85
CA ILE A 328 17.73 -17.46 5.20
C ILE A 328 18.28 -16.38 6.12
N TYR A 329 18.34 -15.15 5.61
CA TYR A 329 18.79 -14.00 6.39
C TYR A 329 17.69 -13.48 7.33
N SER A 330 18.09 -12.61 8.25
CA SER A 330 17.24 -11.95 9.22
C SER A 330 17.51 -10.45 9.29
N ALA A 331 16.63 -9.71 9.97
CA ALA A 331 16.88 -8.30 10.27
C ALA A 331 18.16 -8.09 11.08
N GLN A 332 18.51 -9.03 11.97
CA GLN A 332 19.78 -9.00 12.69
C GLN A 332 20.98 -9.15 11.75
N ASP A 333 20.95 -10.05 10.77
CA ASP A 333 22.03 -10.20 9.78
C ASP A 333 22.20 -8.92 8.95
N ALA A 334 21.08 -8.30 8.55
CA ALA A 334 21.10 -7.04 7.81
C ALA A 334 21.67 -5.88 8.64
N LEU A 335 21.27 -5.77 9.91
CA LEU A 335 21.82 -4.76 10.82
C LEU A 335 23.33 -4.97 11.00
N GLU A 336 23.78 -6.18 11.31
CA GLU A 336 25.21 -6.46 11.48
C GLU A 336 26.02 -6.13 10.21
N TYR A 337 25.45 -6.38 9.03
CA TYR A 337 26.05 -5.98 7.76
C TYR A 337 26.15 -4.46 7.67
N TRP A 338 25.05 -3.72 7.81
CA TRP A 338 25.05 -2.26 7.71
C TRP A 338 25.72 -1.52 8.87
N LEU A 339 26.00 -2.19 9.99
CA LEU A 339 26.83 -1.69 11.10
C LEU A 339 28.32 -2.01 10.92
N GLY A 340 28.67 -2.89 9.97
CA GLY A 340 30.06 -3.18 9.62
C GLY A 340 30.69 -4.26 10.50
N ILE A 341 29.86 -4.99 11.25
CA ILE A 341 30.26 -6.03 12.21
C ILE A 341 29.86 -7.44 11.76
N ALA A 342 29.22 -7.58 10.60
CA ALA A 342 28.95 -8.88 10.01
C ALA A 342 30.26 -9.66 9.79
N PRO A 343 30.29 -10.97 10.10
CA PRO A 343 31.42 -11.82 9.76
C PRO A 343 31.74 -11.74 8.27
N ALA A 344 33.02 -11.81 7.92
CA ALA A 344 33.44 -11.88 6.53
C ALA A 344 32.88 -13.15 5.87
N THR A 345 32.41 -13.00 4.63
CA THR A 345 31.93 -14.10 3.78
C THR A 345 32.50 -13.93 2.37
N TRP A 346 32.26 -14.88 1.47
CA TRP A 346 32.90 -14.93 0.15
C TRP A 346 32.70 -13.68 -0.73
N ASN A 347 31.70 -12.82 -0.45
CA ASN A 347 31.46 -11.59 -1.21
C ASN A 347 31.75 -10.29 -0.45
N HIS A 348 32.09 -10.30 0.84
CA HIS A 348 32.41 -9.08 1.59
C HIS A 348 33.30 -9.34 2.82
N SER A 349 34.17 -8.38 3.15
CA SER A 349 35.10 -8.45 4.31
C SER A 349 34.53 -7.81 5.60
N GLY A 350 33.21 -7.73 5.68
CA GLY A 350 32.45 -6.84 6.57
C GLY A 350 31.42 -6.05 5.74
N GLY A 351 30.47 -5.39 6.38
CA GLY A 351 29.55 -4.50 5.64
C GLY A 351 29.93 -3.03 5.81
N PHE A 352 28.97 -2.16 6.09
CA PHE A 352 29.17 -0.71 6.13
C PHE A 352 29.31 -0.21 7.57
N GLY A 353 30.18 0.75 7.88
CA GLY A 353 30.26 1.32 9.22
C GLY A 353 29.16 2.36 9.53
N VAL A 354 27.90 2.08 9.16
CA VAL A 354 26.80 3.05 9.38
C VAL A 354 26.43 3.05 10.86
N GLN A 355 26.24 4.23 11.42
CA GLN A 355 25.86 4.39 12.82
C GLN A 355 24.46 3.80 13.07
N LYS A 356 24.29 3.07 14.18
CA LYS A 356 23.03 2.40 14.53
C LYS A 356 21.84 3.34 14.60
N GLY A 357 22.08 4.57 15.05
CA GLY A 357 21.10 5.65 15.09
C GLY A 357 20.68 6.21 13.73
N LYS A 358 21.14 5.65 12.60
CA LYS A 358 20.68 5.96 11.23
C LYS A 358 19.82 4.85 10.61
N LEU A 359 19.76 3.66 11.23
CA LEU A 359 19.15 2.49 10.62
C LEU A 359 17.70 2.30 11.08
N VAL A 360 16.83 1.89 10.16
CA VAL A 360 15.50 1.30 10.44
C VAL A 360 15.39 -0.06 9.77
N ILE A 361 14.59 -0.98 10.33
CA ILE A 361 14.41 -2.33 9.78
C ILE A 361 13.01 -2.55 9.20
N GLY A 362 12.88 -3.51 8.29
CA GLY A 362 11.68 -3.79 7.51
C GLY A 362 10.62 -4.63 8.23
N VAL A 363 9.35 -4.25 8.03
CA VAL A 363 8.16 -5.05 8.36
C VAL A 363 7.31 -5.22 7.09
N PRO A 364 7.17 -6.45 6.56
CA PRO A 364 6.27 -6.72 5.45
C PRO A 364 4.82 -6.88 5.94
N MET A 365 3.87 -6.31 5.20
CA MET A 365 2.42 -6.55 5.35
C MET A 365 1.93 -7.62 4.36
N TYR A 366 2.76 -8.63 4.11
CA TYR A 366 2.47 -9.73 3.19
C TYR A 366 3.25 -10.99 3.57
N GLY A 367 2.91 -12.07 2.89
CA GLY A 367 3.64 -13.33 2.94
C GLY A 367 3.87 -13.94 1.56
N TYR A 368 4.57 -15.07 1.58
CA TYR A 368 4.75 -15.92 0.41
C TYR A 368 4.10 -17.29 0.65
N ASP A 369 3.19 -17.68 -0.23
CA ASP A 369 2.58 -19.01 -0.30
C ASP A 369 3.42 -19.92 -1.19
N PHE A 370 4.25 -20.76 -0.56
CA PHE A 370 5.13 -21.70 -1.23
C PHE A 370 4.40 -22.90 -1.84
N SER A 371 3.09 -23.07 -1.58
CA SER A 371 2.30 -24.10 -2.27
C SER A 371 1.92 -23.69 -3.70
N GLN A 372 2.13 -22.42 -4.05
CA GLN A 372 1.78 -21.86 -5.35
C GLN A 372 2.96 -21.10 -5.96
N LYS A 373 3.13 -21.24 -7.27
CA LYS A 373 4.04 -20.38 -8.03
C LYS A 373 3.43 -18.99 -8.21
N LYS A 374 4.30 -18.01 -8.40
CA LYS A 374 3.89 -16.67 -8.79
C LYS A 374 3.00 -16.73 -10.05
N PRO A 375 1.88 -15.96 -10.10
CA PRO A 375 0.99 -15.96 -11.27
C PRO A 375 1.72 -15.60 -12.57
N SER A 376 1.12 -15.98 -13.70
CA SER A 376 1.62 -15.68 -15.05
C SER A 376 3.04 -16.21 -15.35
N GLY A 377 3.42 -17.31 -14.72
CA GLY A 377 4.75 -17.92 -14.91
C GLY A 377 5.90 -17.12 -14.31
N GLY A 378 5.60 -16.22 -13.35
CA GLY A 378 6.63 -15.45 -12.66
C GLY A 378 7.57 -16.32 -11.81
N ASN A 379 8.77 -15.79 -11.55
CA ASN A 379 9.77 -16.42 -10.70
C ASN A 379 9.32 -16.42 -9.22
N GLY A 380 9.53 -17.53 -8.51
CA GLY A 380 9.30 -17.65 -7.08
C GLY A 380 7.89 -18.08 -6.65
N ALA A 381 7.65 -17.97 -5.35
CA ALA A 381 6.40 -18.28 -4.66
C ALA A 381 5.35 -17.18 -4.86
N LYS A 382 4.08 -17.52 -4.64
CA LYS A 382 2.99 -16.56 -4.75
C LYS A 382 3.03 -15.56 -3.60
N PHE A 383 3.10 -14.28 -3.93
CA PHE A 383 2.88 -13.17 -3.01
C PHE A 383 1.42 -13.14 -2.53
N VAL A 384 1.20 -12.95 -1.22
CA VAL A 384 -0.15 -12.86 -0.63
C VAL A 384 -0.22 -11.69 0.37
N PRO A 385 -1.09 -10.69 0.15
CA PRO A 385 -1.36 -9.62 1.11
C PRO A 385 -1.76 -10.17 2.49
N TYR A 386 -1.28 -9.54 3.58
CA TYR A 386 -1.58 -10.01 4.94
C TYR A 386 -3.09 -10.05 5.23
N ARG A 387 -3.85 -9.04 4.78
CA ARG A 387 -5.31 -9.02 4.90
C ARG A 387 -6.00 -10.23 4.28
N GLU A 388 -5.46 -10.76 3.18
CA GLU A 388 -6.01 -11.95 2.52
C GLU A 388 -5.66 -13.22 3.31
N ILE A 389 -4.44 -13.29 3.86
CA ILE A 389 -4.04 -14.36 4.77
C ILE A 389 -5.00 -14.42 5.98
N VAL A 390 -5.27 -13.27 6.63
CA VAL A 390 -6.19 -13.21 7.78
C VAL A 390 -7.64 -13.52 7.38
N SER A 391 -8.08 -13.06 6.20
CA SER A 391 -9.43 -13.37 5.70
C SER A 391 -9.64 -14.86 5.44
N GLU A 392 -8.63 -15.57 4.93
CA GLU A 392 -8.71 -17.02 4.69
C GLU A 392 -8.46 -17.85 5.97
N PHE A 393 -7.62 -17.31 6.86
CA PHE A 393 -7.16 -17.93 8.11
C PHE A 393 -7.28 -16.96 9.28
N PRO A 394 -8.45 -16.89 9.97
CA PRO A 394 -8.66 -15.96 11.07
C PRO A 394 -7.66 -16.07 12.22
N ASN A 395 -7.04 -17.24 12.41
CA ASN A 395 -6.01 -17.47 13.43
C ASN A 395 -4.59 -17.03 13.00
N ALA A 396 -4.39 -16.56 11.77
CA ALA A 396 -3.08 -16.16 11.24
C ALA A 396 -2.39 -15.07 12.08
N ALA A 397 -3.16 -14.15 12.68
CA ALA A 397 -2.62 -13.11 13.55
C ALA A 397 -1.88 -13.65 14.80
N THR A 398 -2.20 -14.87 15.21
CA THR A 398 -1.59 -15.54 16.36
C THR A 398 -0.85 -16.82 15.99
N SER A 399 -0.83 -17.20 14.71
CA SER A 399 -0.12 -18.39 14.27
C SER A 399 1.38 -18.15 14.27
N TYR A 400 2.15 -19.20 14.43
CA TYR A 400 3.60 -19.11 14.44
C TYR A 400 4.22 -20.38 13.86
N ASP A 401 5.41 -20.23 13.30
CA ASP A 401 6.23 -21.33 12.83
C ASP A 401 6.75 -22.17 14.00
N GLN A 402 6.43 -23.46 14.01
CA GLN A 402 6.90 -24.38 15.06
C GLN A 402 8.41 -24.61 15.00
N LYS A 403 9.07 -24.33 13.87
CA LYS A 403 10.53 -24.38 13.73
C LYS A 403 11.22 -23.15 14.33
N ASP A 404 10.49 -22.06 14.52
CA ASP A 404 11.00 -20.87 15.19
C ASP A 404 10.91 -21.05 16.72
N SER A 405 12.06 -21.29 17.35
CA SER A 405 12.18 -21.40 18.81
C SER A 405 11.61 -20.20 19.59
N LYS A 406 11.58 -19.01 18.99
CA LYS A 406 11.05 -17.79 19.61
C LYS A 406 9.56 -17.58 19.33
N LYS A 407 8.97 -18.36 18.43
CA LYS A 407 7.56 -18.31 18.05
C LYS A 407 7.13 -16.88 17.68
N LEU A 408 7.92 -16.23 16.83
CA LEU A 408 7.65 -14.90 16.29
C LEU A 408 7.20 -14.99 14.83
N ASN A 409 7.90 -15.79 14.02
CA ASN A 409 7.62 -15.90 12.59
C ASN A 409 6.22 -16.48 12.36
N GLY A 410 5.41 -15.81 11.54
CA GLY A 410 4.07 -16.28 11.17
C GLY A 410 4.16 -17.42 10.16
N HIS A 411 3.33 -18.44 10.36
CA HIS A 411 3.24 -19.59 9.45
C HIS A 411 1.82 -20.16 9.37
N ILE A 412 1.42 -20.56 8.17
CA ILE A 412 0.18 -21.30 7.90
C ILE A 412 0.53 -22.53 7.06
N SER A 413 0.19 -23.72 7.58
CA SER A 413 0.37 -25.02 6.92
C SER A 413 -0.93 -25.84 6.81
N GLN A 414 -2.07 -25.15 6.69
CA GLN A 414 -3.41 -25.74 6.67
C GLN A 414 -4.11 -25.46 5.34
N LYS A 415 -5.14 -26.24 5.01
CA LYS A 415 -5.89 -26.16 3.73
C LYS A 415 -5.00 -26.23 2.47
N GLY A 416 -3.91 -26.99 2.52
CA GLY A 416 -2.97 -27.12 1.39
C GLY A 416 -2.13 -25.86 1.09
N LYS A 417 -2.11 -24.90 2.02
CA LYS A 417 -1.27 -23.70 1.94
C LYS A 417 0.03 -23.87 2.71
N ASN A 418 1.07 -23.13 2.31
CA ASN A 418 2.34 -23.05 3.03
C ASN A 418 2.84 -21.61 3.01
N ILE A 419 2.34 -20.79 3.94
CA ILE A 419 2.50 -19.33 3.90
C ILE A 419 3.36 -18.86 5.07
N TYR A 420 4.43 -18.12 4.80
CA TYR A 420 5.23 -17.43 5.81
C TYR A 420 5.05 -15.92 5.72
N PHE A 421 4.91 -15.24 6.86
CA PHE A 421 4.57 -13.81 6.96
C PHE A 421 4.94 -13.24 8.35
N ASP A 422 4.85 -11.92 8.53
CA ASP A 422 4.97 -11.26 9.84
C ASP A 422 3.64 -11.27 10.59
N THR A 423 3.65 -11.54 11.89
CA THR A 423 2.48 -11.41 12.77
C THR A 423 2.50 -10.08 13.53
N PRO A 424 1.35 -9.63 14.08
CA PRO A 424 1.32 -8.52 15.04
C PRO A 424 2.35 -8.66 16.16
N LYS A 425 2.56 -9.88 16.68
CA LYS A 425 3.56 -10.17 17.71
C LYS A 425 4.98 -9.91 17.20
N GLN A 426 5.37 -10.44 16.04
CA GLN A 426 6.71 -10.22 15.48
C GLN A 426 6.96 -8.75 15.16
N ALA A 427 5.99 -8.06 14.56
CA ALA A 427 6.12 -6.65 14.23
C ALA A 427 6.27 -5.75 15.47
N ALA A 428 5.51 -6.04 16.53
CA ALA A 428 5.68 -5.39 17.83
C ALA A 428 7.08 -5.65 18.44
N GLU A 429 7.61 -6.87 18.31
CA GLU A 429 8.97 -7.17 18.76
C GLU A 429 10.05 -6.47 17.92
N LYS A 430 9.84 -6.28 16.61
CA LYS A 430 10.76 -5.52 15.75
C LYS A 430 10.91 -4.05 16.19
N ILE A 431 9.80 -3.35 16.46
CA ILE A 431 9.86 -1.94 16.91
C ILE A 431 10.39 -1.79 18.35
N LYS A 432 10.17 -2.79 19.22
CA LYS A 432 10.81 -2.84 20.55
C LYS A 432 12.30 -3.07 20.41
N TYR A 433 12.70 -3.98 19.51
CA TYR A 433 14.10 -4.27 19.22
C TYR A 433 14.85 -3.02 18.78
N THR A 434 14.28 -2.26 17.83
CA THR A 434 14.89 -1.02 17.35
C THR A 434 15.05 0.00 18.47
N LYS A 435 14.04 0.15 19.32
CA LYS A 435 14.11 1.03 20.51
C LYS A 435 15.20 0.59 21.49
N ASN A 436 15.22 -0.69 21.84
CA ASN A 436 16.11 -1.24 22.86
C ASN A 436 17.59 -1.22 22.43
N PHE A 437 17.85 -1.22 21.12
CA PHE A 437 19.20 -1.26 20.56
C PHE A 437 19.59 0.04 19.82
N GLY A 438 18.82 1.11 20.00
CA GLY A 438 19.21 2.45 19.58
C GLY A 438 19.04 2.75 18.08
N HIS A 439 18.24 1.95 17.36
CA HIS A 439 17.86 2.18 15.97
C HIS A 439 16.66 3.14 15.87
N GLN A 440 16.41 3.71 14.68
CA GLN A 440 15.41 4.79 14.54
C GLN A 440 13.95 4.30 14.48
N GLY A 441 13.69 3.02 14.23
CA GLY A 441 12.33 2.49 14.07
C GLY A 441 12.20 1.46 12.95
N VAL A 442 11.03 1.41 12.32
CA VAL A 442 10.69 0.45 11.25
C VAL A 442 10.23 1.11 9.96
N ILE A 443 10.50 0.45 8.84
CA ILE A 443 10.01 0.76 7.50
C ILE A 443 9.05 -0.35 7.04
N ILE A 444 7.93 0.00 6.43
CA ILE A 444 6.80 -0.90 6.20
C ILE A 444 6.47 -0.98 4.71
N TRP A 445 6.41 -2.19 4.18
CA TRP A 445 5.93 -2.50 2.82
C TRP A 445 4.73 -3.46 2.85
N GLU A 446 3.53 -3.08 2.45
CA GLU A 446 3.05 -1.70 2.28
C GLU A 446 1.68 -1.51 2.93
N LEU A 447 1.34 -0.26 3.25
CA LEU A 447 0.29 0.10 4.21
C LEU A 447 -1.10 -0.43 3.87
N THR A 448 -1.42 -0.64 2.59
CA THR A 448 -2.76 -1.07 2.18
C THR A 448 -2.99 -2.57 2.36
N GLN A 449 -1.94 -3.36 2.61
CA GLN A 449 -2.07 -4.82 2.75
C GLN A 449 -2.37 -5.31 4.17
N ASP A 450 -2.36 -4.41 5.16
CA ASP A 450 -2.84 -4.75 6.50
C ASP A 450 -4.37 -4.94 6.52
N VAL A 451 -4.86 -5.56 7.60
CA VAL A 451 -6.29 -5.53 7.94
C VAL A 451 -6.70 -4.13 8.43
N ASP A 452 -8.00 -3.94 8.71
CA ASP A 452 -8.46 -2.70 9.36
C ASP A 452 -7.62 -2.40 10.61
N TYR A 453 -7.16 -1.14 10.74
CA TYR A 453 -6.24 -0.74 11.81
C TYR A 453 -6.77 -1.10 13.21
N ASN A 454 -8.07 -0.94 13.47
CA ASN A 454 -8.62 -1.18 14.80
C ASN A 454 -8.86 -2.67 15.09
N SER A 455 -8.67 -3.55 14.10
CA SER A 455 -8.67 -5.00 14.32
C SER A 455 -7.54 -5.41 15.26
N SER A 456 -7.81 -6.39 16.14
CA SER A 456 -6.77 -7.04 16.94
C SER A 456 -5.72 -7.77 16.10
N SER A 457 -6.03 -8.03 14.83
CA SER A 457 -5.12 -8.65 13.87
C SER A 457 -4.22 -7.64 13.14
N SER A 458 -4.38 -6.33 13.33
CA SER A 458 -3.56 -5.34 12.61
C SER A 458 -2.10 -5.38 13.06
N ILE A 459 -1.21 -5.55 12.07
CA ILE A 459 0.24 -5.42 12.25
C ILE A 459 0.57 -3.98 12.63
N LEU A 460 -0.02 -3.00 11.95
CA LEU A 460 0.27 -1.59 12.15
C LEU A 460 -0.15 -1.09 13.53
N LYS A 461 -1.29 -1.56 14.04
CA LYS A 461 -1.74 -1.28 15.41
C LYS A 461 -0.75 -1.83 16.43
N ALA A 462 -0.31 -3.08 16.27
CA ALA A 462 0.66 -3.69 17.18
C ALA A 462 2.00 -2.95 17.20
N ILE A 463 2.48 -2.45 16.05
CA ILE A 463 3.67 -1.59 15.97
C ILE A 463 3.44 -0.29 16.74
N ASN A 464 2.31 0.39 16.53
CA ASN A 464 2.01 1.64 17.22
C ASN A 464 1.94 1.46 18.74
N GLU A 465 1.20 0.47 19.21
CA GLU A 465 1.07 0.17 20.64
C GLU A 465 2.43 -0.15 21.26
N ALA A 466 3.25 -0.95 20.58
CA ALA A 466 4.61 -1.29 21.03
C ALA A 466 5.59 -0.08 21.00
N ALA A 467 5.37 0.88 20.10
CA ALA A 467 6.09 2.15 20.07
C ALA A 467 5.64 3.12 21.19
N GLY A 468 4.53 2.82 21.89
CA GLY A 468 3.91 3.69 22.89
C GLY A 468 2.88 4.68 22.33
N ASN A 469 2.48 4.52 21.07
CA ASN A 469 1.41 5.30 20.44
C ASN A 469 0.05 4.63 20.71
N THR A 470 -0.55 4.93 21.86
CA THR A 470 -1.84 4.33 22.28
C THR A 470 -3.04 5.26 22.04
N THR A 471 -2.87 6.32 21.23
CA THR A 471 -3.98 7.23 20.91
C THR A 471 -4.96 6.49 20.01
N PRO A 472 -6.24 6.34 20.40
CA PRO A 472 -7.24 5.69 19.54
C PRO A 472 -7.35 6.40 18.19
N ILE A 473 -7.27 5.64 17.11
CA ILE A 473 -7.40 6.16 15.74
C ILE A 473 -8.87 6.19 15.36
N ASN A 474 -9.31 7.32 14.83
CA ASN A 474 -10.72 7.56 14.52
C ASN A 474 -11.28 6.53 13.53
N GLN A 475 -12.49 6.01 13.79
CA GLN A 475 -13.18 5.16 12.84
C GLN A 475 -14.09 5.99 11.94
N VAL A 476 -14.21 5.58 10.68
CA VAL A 476 -15.16 6.23 9.77
C VAL A 476 -16.56 5.74 10.13
N PRO A 477 -17.59 6.61 10.14
CA PRO A 477 -18.96 6.20 10.34
C PRO A 477 -19.42 5.07 9.42
N VAL A 478 -20.34 4.24 9.90
CA VAL A 478 -20.97 3.20 9.09
C VAL A 478 -22.37 3.62 8.71
N ILE A 479 -22.70 3.52 7.41
CA ILE A 479 -24.02 3.82 6.84
C ILE A 479 -24.67 2.55 6.30
N THR A 480 -25.85 2.23 6.83
CA THR A 480 -26.71 1.14 6.37
C THR A 480 -27.99 1.72 5.79
N TRP A 481 -28.15 1.62 4.47
CA TRP A 481 -29.36 2.06 3.78
C TRP A 481 -30.49 1.07 4.02
N GLN A 482 -31.66 1.54 4.43
CA GLN A 482 -32.82 0.69 4.71
C GLN A 482 -33.92 0.86 3.65
N THR A 483 -34.31 2.09 3.33
CA THR A 483 -35.35 2.36 2.32
C THR A 483 -35.10 3.70 1.60
N PRO A 484 -35.39 3.80 0.30
CA PRO A 484 -35.68 2.70 -0.63
C PRO A 484 -34.46 1.79 -0.84
N THR A 485 -34.60 0.63 -1.47
CA THR A 485 -33.46 -0.24 -1.79
C THR A 485 -32.80 0.17 -3.10
N ASP A 486 -31.52 -0.19 -3.28
CA ASP A 486 -30.82 0.10 -4.53
C ASP A 486 -31.51 -0.60 -5.72
N ASN A 487 -31.66 0.14 -6.81
CA ASN A 487 -32.43 -0.19 -8.02
C ASN A 487 -33.93 -0.45 -7.82
N GLN A 488 -34.52 -0.02 -6.71
CA GLN A 488 -35.97 -0.14 -6.50
C GLN A 488 -36.74 0.67 -7.55
N THR A 489 -37.77 0.07 -8.13
CA THR A 489 -38.79 0.78 -8.92
C THR A 489 -39.99 1.10 -8.04
N ILE A 490 -40.42 2.37 -8.05
CA ILE A 490 -41.60 2.85 -7.33
C ILE A 490 -42.59 3.38 -8.36
N GLU A 491 -43.76 2.77 -8.45
CA GLU A 491 -44.84 3.20 -9.33
C GLU A 491 -45.77 4.16 -8.59
N GLN A 492 -46.12 5.27 -9.24
CA GLN A 492 -47.00 6.28 -8.69
C GLN A 492 -47.95 6.81 -9.79
N ASP A 493 -49.22 7.01 -9.43
CA ASP A 493 -50.21 7.66 -10.31
C ASP A 493 -49.93 9.17 -10.43
N ILE A 494 -49.63 9.78 -9.27
CA ILE A 494 -49.25 11.18 -9.10
C ILE A 494 -47.97 11.20 -8.27
N LEU A 495 -47.01 12.04 -8.66
CA LEU A 495 -45.74 12.18 -7.95
C LEU A 495 -45.97 12.55 -6.48
N GLY A 496 -45.56 11.64 -5.61
CA GLY A 496 -45.79 11.70 -4.17
C GLY A 496 -44.52 11.51 -3.36
N ALA A 497 -44.60 11.89 -2.09
CA ALA A 497 -43.52 11.80 -1.14
C ALA A 497 -43.00 10.35 -0.99
N ILE A 498 -41.68 10.19 -1.13
CA ILE A 498 -40.94 8.94 -0.90
C ILE A 498 -40.20 9.07 0.43
N SER A 499 -40.27 8.02 1.25
CA SER A 499 -39.52 7.95 2.50
C SER A 499 -38.08 7.52 2.25
N LEU A 500 -37.13 8.26 2.80
CA LEU A 500 -35.73 7.87 2.90
C LEU A 500 -35.47 7.42 4.34
N LYS A 501 -34.79 6.29 4.53
CA LYS A 501 -34.45 5.74 5.85
C LYS A 501 -33.08 5.10 5.81
N VAL A 502 -32.21 5.58 6.69
CA VAL A 502 -30.83 5.11 6.86
C VAL A 502 -30.53 4.94 8.34
N GLU A 503 -29.75 3.93 8.68
CA GLU A 503 -29.07 3.84 9.96
C GLU A 503 -27.62 4.30 9.80
N ALA A 504 -27.17 5.21 10.65
CA ALA A 504 -25.78 5.62 10.70
C ALA A 504 -25.24 5.54 12.13
N THR A 505 -24.10 4.87 12.28
CA THR A 505 -23.43 4.62 13.56
C THR A 505 -21.98 5.05 13.49
N ASP A 506 -21.42 5.37 14.65
CA ASP A 506 -20.01 5.64 14.83
C ASP A 506 -19.54 4.87 16.07
N LEU A 507 -18.49 4.07 15.93
CA LEU A 507 -18.09 3.09 16.95
C LEU A 507 -17.26 3.74 18.07
N ASP A 508 -16.49 4.78 17.74
CA ASP A 508 -15.56 5.43 18.65
C ASP A 508 -15.88 6.91 18.91
N GLY A 509 -17.12 7.30 18.59
CA GLY A 509 -17.56 8.68 18.65
C GLY A 509 -19.07 8.84 18.46
N LYS A 510 -19.46 9.95 17.84
CA LYS A 510 -20.86 10.26 17.50
C LYS A 510 -20.98 10.95 16.15
N ILE A 511 -22.07 10.65 15.45
CA ILE A 511 -22.46 11.39 14.25
C ILE A 511 -22.90 12.82 14.62
N THR A 512 -22.16 13.81 14.13
CA THR A 512 -22.42 15.25 14.33
C THR A 512 -23.23 15.86 13.20
N VAL A 513 -23.03 15.39 11.96
CA VAL A 513 -23.75 15.87 10.77
C VAL A 513 -24.24 14.67 9.97
N PHE A 514 -25.50 14.69 9.55
CA PHE A 514 -26.05 13.73 8.61
C PHE A 514 -26.97 14.44 7.62
N ASN A 515 -26.81 14.15 6.33
CA ASN A 515 -27.70 14.66 5.29
C ASN A 515 -27.94 13.62 4.20
N PHE A 516 -29.14 13.64 3.63
CA PHE A 516 -29.41 13.02 2.34
C PHE A 516 -29.14 14.03 1.22
N LYS A 517 -28.78 13.54 0.03
CA LYS A 517 -28.65 14.35 -1.18
C LYS A 517 -29.29 13.68 -2.37
N GLU A 518 -29.83 14.50 -3.27
CA GLU A 518 -30.28 14.14 -4.61
C GLU A 518 -29.66 15.15 -5.58
N GLY A 519 -28.74 14.71 -6.44
CA GLY A 519 -27.90 15.63 -7.21
C GLY A 519 -27.16 16.65 -6.31
N ASN A 520 -27.43 17.94 -6.52
CA ASN A 520 -26.90 19.04 -5.69
C ASN A 520 -27.82 19.42 -4.52
N ASN A 521 -29.05 18.88 -4.47
CA ASN A 521 -30.04 19.21 -3.46
C ASN A 521 -29.73 18.49 -2.16
N THR A 522 -29.68 19.23 -1.06
CA THR A 522 -29.50 18.65 0.29
C THR A 522 -30.86 18.50 0.96
N ILE A 523 -31.17 17.28 1.38
CA ILE A 523 -32.42 16.92 2.04
C ILE A 523 -32.11 16.70 3.53
N LYS A 524 -32.70 17.54 4.39
CA LYS A 524 -32.49 17.47 5.84
C LYS A 524 -33.11 16.19 6.41
N ALA A 525 -32.36 15.50 7.26
CA ALA A 525 -32.85 14.31 7.96
C ALA A 525 -33.40 14.66 9.35
N ILE A 526 -34.39 13.88 9.78
CA ILE A 526 -34.89 13.82 11.15
C ILE A 526 -34.19 12.63 11.83
N LYS A 527 -33.56 12.87 12.97
CA LYS A 527 -32.83 11.84 13.73
C LYS A 527 -33.68 11.26 14.85
N LYS A 528 -33.72 9.92 14.98
CA LYS A 528 -34.26 9.19 16.14
C LYS A 528 -33.32 8.04 16.49
N GLY A 529 -32.52 8.20 17.55
CA GLY A 529 -31.43 7.27 17.86
C GLY A 529 -30.38 7.27 16.74
N ASN A 530 -30.07 6.09 16.19
CA ASN A 530 -29.16 5.93 15.05
C ASN A 530 -29.87 5.96 13.69
N ILE A 531 -31.19 6.16 13.68
CA ILE A 531 -31.99 6.20 12.46
C ILE A 531 -32.19 7.65 11.99
N TYR A 532 -31.94 7.86 10.70
CA TYR A 532 -32.12 9.12 9.99
C TYR A 532 -33.20 8.91 8.93
N THR A 533 -34.26 9.71 9.00
CA THR A 533 -35.36 9.68 8.03
C THR A 533 -35.51 11.01 7.32
N ALA A 534 -35.96 10.97 6.07
CA ALA A 534 -36.36 12.15 5.33
C ALA A 534 -37.51 11.81 4.38
N SER A 535 -38.14 12.84 3.84
CA SER A 535 -39.14 12.69 2.78
C SER A 535 -38.68 13.48 1.56
N PHE A 536 -38.82 12.88 0.38
CA PHE A 536 -38.47 13.49 -0.89
C PHE A 536 -39.66 13.36 -1.84
N THR A 537 -40.13 14.48 -2.41
CA THR A 537 -41.15 14.46 -3.47
C THR A 537 -40.46 14.67 -4.81
N PRO A 538 -40.55 13.72 -5.75
CA PRO A 538 -39.93 13.86 -7.06
C PRO A 538 -40.65 14.92 -7.90
N ASN A 539 -39.90 15.59 -8.77
CA ASN A 539 -40.48 16.57 -9.69
C ASN A 539 -40.89 15.96 -11.04
N ASN A 540 -40.32 14.80 -11.40
CA ASN A 540 -40.60 14.07 -12.64
C ASN A 540 -40.54 12.55 -12.40
N PHE A 541 -41.17 11.77 -13.28
CA PHE A 541 -40.86 10.34 -13.41
C PHE A 541 -39.46 10.16 -14.02
N GLY A 542 -38.72 9.14 -13.58
CA GLY A 542 -37.36 8.88 -14.05
C GLY A 542 -36.45 8.26 -13.00
N GLU A 543 -35.15 8.24 -13.31
CA GLU A 543 -34.11 7.76 -12.38
C GLU A 543 -33.69 8.84 -11.39
N TYR A 544 -33.52 8.45 -10.13
CA TYR A 544 -32.98 9.31 -9.07
C TYR A 544 -31.82 8.62 -8.37
N THR A 545 -30.74 9.36 -8.12
CA THR A 545 -29.61 8.89 -7.32
C THR A 545 -29.59 9.64 -5.99
N PHE A 546 -29.68 8.89 -4.90
CA PHE A 546 -29.58 9.46 -3.56
C PHE A 546 -28.24 9.12 -2.92
N ILE A 547 -27.69 10.07 -2.16
CA ILE A 547 -26.47 9.89 -1.37
C ILE A 547 -26.80 10.19 0.09
N ALA A 548 -26.50 9.25 0.98
CA ALA A 548 -26.52 9.43 2.42
C ALA A 548 -25.09 9.77 2.85
N LYS A 549 -24.93 10.87 3.58
CA LYS A 549 -23.63 11.36 4.05
C LYS A 549 -23.67 11.57 5.55
N ALA A 550 -22.76 10.92 6.26
CA ALA A 550 -22.57 11.06 7.71
C ALA A 550 -21.18 11.65 8.01
N THR A 551 -21.08 12.49 9.04
CA THR A 551 -19.83 13.05 9.57
C THR A 551 -19.80 12.86 11.07
N ASP A 552 -18.70 12.34 11.61
CA ASP A 552 -18.52 12.15 13.05
C ASP A 552 -17.99 13.39 13.78
N ASP A 553 -17.68 13.26 15.07
CA ASP A 553 -17.15 14.30 15.93
C ASP A 553 -15.65 14.58 15.74
N LYS A 554 -14.95 13.76 14.96
CA LYS A 554 -13.54 13.97 14.59
C LYS A 554 -13.37 14.35 13.11
N GLY A 555 -14.47 14.54 12.40
CA GLY A 555 -14.55 15.04 11.02
C GLY A 555 -14.43 13.98 9.93
N SER A 556 -14.40 12.67 10.24
CA SER A 556 -14.42 11.64 9.19
C SER A 556 -15.81 11.57 8.55
N ILE A 557 -15.84 11.24 7.26
CA ILE A 557 -17.04 11.26 6.43
C ILE A 557 -17.27 9.89 5.83
N ALA A 558 -18.50 9.39 5.94
CA ALA A 558 -18.98 8.23 5.22
C ALA A 558 -20.06 8.65 4.20
N GLU A 559 -20.04 8.04 3.02
CA GLU A 559 -21.05 8.22 2.00
C GLU A 559 -21.54 6.86 1.49
N LYS A 560 -22.84 6.74 1.23
CA LYS A 560 -23.45 5.58 0.57
C LYS A 560 -24.48 6.06 -0.43
N SER A 561 -24.47 5.51 -1.64
CA SER A 561 -25.41 5.88 -2.70
C SER A 561 -26.35 4.74 -3.05
N ILE A 562 -27.56 5.09 -3.47
CA ILE A 562 -28.50 4.20 -4.13
C ILE A 562 -29.08 4.88 -5.37
N LYS A 563 -29.53 4.08 -6.33
CA LYS A 563 -30.34 4.52 -7.47
C LYS A 563 -31.76 3.97 -7.32
N ILE A 564 -32.78 4.75 -7.65
CA ILE A 564 -34.16 4.27 -7.79
C ILE A 564 -34.77 4.74 -9.10
N ILE A 565 -35.85 4.09 -9.52
CA ILE A 565 -36.64 4.48 -10.68
C ILE A 565 -38.06 4.80 -10.22
N ILE A 566 -38.57 5.96 -10.60
CA ILE A 566 -39.94 6.38 -10.32
C ILE A 566 -40.71 6.33 -11.62
N LYS A 567 -41.70 5.45 -11.71
CA LYS A 567 -42.47 5.24 -12.93
C LYS A 567 -43.91 5.69 -12.75
N LYS A 568 -44.49 6.19 -13.82
CA LYS A 568 -45.93 6.40 -13.89
C LYS A 568 -46.58 5.03 -13.88
N LYS A 569 -47.55 4.82 -13.00
CA LYS A 569 -48.33 3.59 -13.00
C LYS A 569 -49.18 3.56 -14.28
N GLU A 570 -49.10 2.48 -15.02
CA GLU A 570 -49.95 2.25 -16.18
C GLU A 570 -51.21 1.52 -15.72
N GLU A 571 -52.38 2.09 -15.98
CA GLU A 571 -53.65 1.40 -15.73
C GLU A 571 -53.81 0.27 -16.76
N PRO A 572 -54.30 -0.91 -16.36
CA PRO A 572 -54.53 -2.01 -17.29
C PRO A 572 -55.64 -1.65 -18.28
N ASN A 573 -55.37 -1.80 -19.59
CA ASN A 573 -56.34 -1.57 -20.66
C ASN A 573 -57.52 -2.55 -20.57
N SER A 574 -58.74 -2.02 -20.58
CA SER A 574 -59.99 -2.77 -20.61
C SER A 574 -60.36 -3.13 -22.05
N ALA A 575 -60.96 -4.30 -22.27
CA ALA A 575 -61.42 -4.68 -23.60
C ALA A 575 -62.71 -3.91 -23.96
N PRO A 576 -62.92 -3.54 -25.25
CA PRO A 576 -64.18 -2.97 -25.70
C PRO A 576 -65.37 -3.90 -25.43
N ILE A 577 -66.50 -3.33 -25.02
CA ILE A 577 -67.76 -4.03 -24.79
C ILE A 577 -68.59 -3.96 -26.07
N ILE A 578 -69.02 -5.11 -26.59
CA ILE A 578 -69.85 -5.21 -27.80
C ILE A 578 -71.24 -5.71 -27.42
N THR A 579 -72.27 -5.03 -27.92
CA THR A 579 -73.69 -5.42 -27.81
C THR A 579 -74.26 -5.64 -29.21
N TRP A 580 -74.49 -6.90 -29.57
CA TRP A 580 -75.10 -7.26 -30.86
C TRP A 580 -76.56 -6.82 -30.92
N GLN A 581 -77.02 -6.33 -32.08
CA GLN A 581 -78.38 -5.81 -32.25
C GLN A 581 -79.18 -6.57 -33.32
N THR A 582 -78.64 -6.74 -34.53
CA THR A 582 -79.33 -7.48 -35.61
C THR A 582 -78.32 -8.11 -36.58
N PRO A 583 -78.62 -9.29 -37.16
CA PRO A 583 -79.79 -10.15 -36.92
C PRO A 583 -79.79 -10.74 -35.50
N THR A 584 -80.96 -10.99 -34.91
CA THR A 584 -81.02 -11.67 -33.60
C THR A 584 -80.58 -13.12 -33.74
N ASP A 585 -80.09 -13.71 -32.65
CA ASP A 585 -79.66 -15.11 -32.66
C ASP A 585 -80.79 -16.05 -33.11
N ASN A 586 -80.47 -17.01 -33.98
CA ASN A 586 -81.40 -17.93 -34.64
C ASN A 586 -82.51 -17.27 -35.49
N LEU A 587 -82.35 -16.01 -35.92
CA LEU A 587 -83.28 -15.39 -36.87
C LEU A 587 -83.25 -16.13 -38.21
N ILE A 588 -84.40 -16.65 -38.64
CA ILE A 588 -84.60 -17.17 -39.99
C ILE A 588 -85.04 -16.02 -40.87
N ILE A 589 -84.25 -15.72 -41.91
CA ILE A 589 -84.57 -14.70 -42.92
C ILE A 589 -84.96 -15.45 -44.19
N GLU A 590 -86.25 -15.48 -44.52
CA GLU A 590 -86.77 -16.03 -45.77
C GLU A 590 -86.75 -14.94 -46.86
N GLN A 591 -86.18 -15.25 -48.03
CA GLN A 591 -86.09 -14.31 -49.15
C GLN A 591 -86.50 -15.00 -50.46
N ASP A 592 -87.34 -14.35 -51.27
CA ASP A 592 -87.75 -14.85 -52.59
C ASP A 592 -86.69 -14.59 -53.69
N VAL A 593 -85.79 -13.62 -53.45
CA VAL A 593 -84.58 -13.29 -54.23
C VAL A 593 -83.47 -12.86 -53.26
N ILE A 594 -82.20 -13.03 -53.61
CA ILE A 594 -81.08 -12.70 -52.72
C ILE A 594 -81.02 -11.17 -52.51
N GLU A 595 -81.26 -10.72 -51.29
CA GLU A 595 -81.25 -9.34 -50.84
C GLU A 595 -80.22 -9.09 -49.72
N GLU A 596 -79.78 -7.84 -49.63
CA GLU A 596 -78.85 -7.34 -48.63
C GLU A 596 -79.37 -7.51 -47.18
N ILE A 597 -78.55 -8.13 -46.32
CA ILE A 597 -78.80 -8.29 -44.89
C ILE A 597 -77.97 -7.26 -44.12
N THR A 598 -78.64 -6.49 -43.25
CA THR A 598 -77.98 -5.52 -42.37
C THR A 598 -77.49 -6.17 -41.07
N LEU A 599 -76.21 -5.98 -40.78
CA LEU A 599 -75.56 -6.29 -39.51
C LEU A 599 -75.46 -5.03 -38.66
N LYS A 600 -75.86 -5.10 -37.40
CA LYS A 600 -75.76 -3.98 -36.46
C LYS A 600 -75.34 -4.41 -35.08
N ALA A 601 -74.42 -3.65 -34.49
CA ALA A 601 -73.95 -3.82 -33.12
C ALA A 601 -73.59 -2.45 -32.55
N ALA A 602 -73.74 -2.29 -31.24
CA ALA A 602 -73.17 -1.17 -30.52
C ALA A 602 -71.86 -1.60 -29.87
N ALA A 603 -70.85 -0.73 -29.84
CA ALA A 603 -69.63 -0.98 -29.09
C ALA A 603 -69.16 0.26 -28.34
N THR A 604 -68.69 0.06 -27.12
CA THR A 604 -68.14 1.10 -26.24
C THR A 604 -66.85 0.62 -25.61
N ASP A 605 -65.88 1.50 -25.47
CA ASP A 605 -64.63 1.22 -24.79
C ASP A 605 -64.61 1.99 -23.45
N PRO A 606 -64.54 1.31 -22.29
CA PRO A 606 -64.64 1.96 -20.98
C PRO A 606 -63.48 2.91 -20.65
N ASP A 607 -62.30 2.69 -21.24
CA ASP A 607 -61.07 3.43 -20.92
C ASP A 607 -60.32 3.97 -22.15
N GLY A 608 -60.89 3.80 -23.35
CA GLY A 608 -60.29 4.30 -24.59
C GLY A 608 -61.25 4.57 -25.75
N GLU A 609 -60.68 4.54 -26.96
CA GLU A 609 -61.42 4.62 -28.21
C GLU A 609 -61.24 3.31 -29.00
N ILE A 610 -62.32 2.82 -29.59
CA ILE A 610 -62.28 1.64 -30.45
C ILE A 610 -61.57 2.00 -31.77
N SER A 611 -60.36 1.51 -31.94
CA SER A 611 -59.53 1.75 -33.13
C SER A 611 -60.08 1.10 -34.41
N SER A 612 -60.80 -0.03 -34.28
CA SER A 612 -61.41 -0.74 -35.40
C SER A 612 -62.55 -1.64 -34.96
N PHE A 613 -63.58 -1.77 -35.80
CA PHE A 613 -64.68 -2.72 -35.63
C PHE A 613 -65.03 -3.34 -36.98
N ASN A 614 -65.17 -4.65 -37.04
CA ASN A 614 -65.62 -5.36 -38.25
C ASN A 614 -66.61 -6.45 -37.86
N PHE A 615 -67.54 -6.74 -38.77
CA PHE A 615 -68.36 -7.94 -38.69
C PHE A 615 -67.66 -9.08 -39.44
N LYS A 616 -67.91 -10.32 -39.03
CA LYS A 616 -67.46 -11.51 -39.75
C LYS A 616 -68.68 -12.37 -40.10
N VAL A 617 -68.84 -12.69 -41.38
CA VAL A 617 -69.80 -13.69 -41.86
C VAL A 617 -68.97 -14.84 -42.39
N GLU A 618 -69.06 -15.99 -41.75
CA GLU A 618 -68.16 -17.14 -41.96
C GLU A 618 -66.68 -16.72 -41.87
N ASP A 619 -65.96 -16.71 -43.01
CA ASP A 619 -64.56 -16.30 -43.13
C ASP A 619 -64.34 -14.92 -43.75
N SER A 620 -65.40 -14.25 -44.18
CA SER A 620 -65.34 -12.93 -44.79
C SER A 620 -65.46 -11.83 -43.74
N THR A 621 -64.52 -10.87 -43.78
CA THR A 621 -64.54 -9.68 -42.92
C THR A 621 -65.26 -8.55 -43.64
N ILE A 622 -66.29 -8.00 -43.00
CA ILE A 622 -67.09 -6.90 -43.54
C ILE A 622 -66.82 -5.65 -42.69
N LYS A 623 -66.36 -4.59 -43.35
CA LYS A 623 -66.08 -3.31 -42.69
C LYS A 623 -67.38 -2.64 -42.26
N ALA A 624 -67.45 -2.24 -40.99
CA ALA A 624 -68.59 -1.51 -40.48
C ALA A 624 -68.45 0.01 -40.71
N VAL A 625 -69.57 0.68 -40.93
CA VAL A 625 -69.71 2.13 -40.90
C VAL A 625 -70.15 2.53 -39.50
N LYS A 626 -69.43 3.46 -38.87
CA LYS A 626 -69.71 3.94 -37.51
C LYS A 626 -70.67 5.13 -37.53
N ASN A 627 -71.70 5.10 -36.70
CA ASN A 627 -72.57 6.23 -36.39
C ASN A 627 -72.83 6.30 -34.87
N GLY A 628 -72.16 7.23 -34.19
CA GLY A 628 -72.13 7.25 -32.72
C GLY A 628 -71.46 5.99 -32.16
N ASN A 629 -72.14 5.27 -31.27
CA ASN A 629 -71.65 4.00 -30.71
C ASN A 629 -72.08 2.79 -31.55
N GLU A 630 -72.79 3.01 -32.65
CA GLU A 630 -73.36 1.98 -33.49
C GLU A 630 -72.48 1.71 -34.71
N TYR A 631 -72.33 0.43 -35.03
CA TYR A 631 -71.58 -0.08 -36.15
C TYR A 631 -72.52 -0.86 -37.05
N THR A 632 -72.63 -0.44 -38.30
CA THR A 632 -73.54 -1.04 -39.29
C THR A 632 -72.76 -1.55 -40.48
N ALA A 633 -73.07 -2.75 -40.95
CA ALA A 633 -72.57 -3.28 -42.20
C ALA A 633 -73.71 -3.95 -42.97
N ILE A 634 -73.51 -4.13 -44.26
CA ILE A 634 -74.45 -4.85 -45.12
C ILE A 634 -73.67 -5.95 -45.82
N PHE A 635 -74.29 -7.13 -45.97
CA PHE A 635 -73.75 -8.20 -46.80
C PHE A 635 -74.87 -8.82 -47.65
N THR A 636 -74.49 -9.44 -48.75
CA THR A 636 -75.38 -10.15 -49.67
C THR A 636 -74.94 -11.59 -49.77
#